data_AF-A0A7I9VZF4-F1
#
_entry.id   AF-A0A7I9VZF4-F1
#
_cell.length_a   1.000
_cell.length_b   1.000
_cell.length_c   1.000
_cell.angle_alpha   90.00
_cell.angle_beta   90.00
_cell.angle_gamma   90.00
#
_symmetry.space_group_name_H-M   'P 1'
#
loop_
_entity.id
_entity.type
_entity.pdbx_description
1 polymer ?
#
loop_
_entity_poly.entity_id
_entity_poly.type
_entity_poly.pdbx_seq_one_letter_code
_entity_poly.pdbx_strand_id
1 'polypeptide(L)'
;MSHRNARTTFHGRLLMVHRYQAGWPKAHIAKAMGVSRKCVHTWISRFETEGEDGLHDRSSRPHTSPSRVRPSVENQIVAWRKRHRCGPDEIAAKLGMCPRTVSVACHEDGTSVT
;
A
#
# COMPACT_ATOMS: atom_id res chain seq x y z
N MET A 1 1.36 6.52 -4.92
CA MET A 1 0.38 7.19 -5.81
C MET A 1 -0.49 8.09 -4.94
N SER A 2 -0.45 9.40 -5.17
CA SER A 2 -1.30 10.37 -4.45
C SER A 2 -2.66 10.45 -5.16
N HIS A 3 -3.75 10.09 -4.47
CA HIS A 3 -5.09 10.25 -5.01
C HIS A 3 -5.59 11.68 -4.79
N ARG A 4 -6.47 12.17 -5.67
CA ARG A 4 -7.06 13.52 -5.65
C ARG A 4 -7.62 13.95 -4.28
N ASN A 5 -8.07 13.00 -3.46
CA ASN A 5 -8.65 13.27 -2.13
C ASN A 5 -7.65 13.14 -0.96
N ALA A 6 -6.36 12.92 -1.23
CA ALA A 6 -5.34 12.86 -0.19
C ALA A 6 -5.09 14.27 0.38
N ARG A 7 -5.71 14.56 1.53
CA ARG A 7 -5.55 15.85 2.24
C ARG A 7 -4.10 16.17 2.65
N THR A 8 -3.23 15.16 2.72
CA THR A 8 -1.83 15.31 3.12
C THR A 8 -0.91 14.76 2.04
N THR A 9 -0.63 15.60 1.03
CA THR A 9 0.49 15.39 0.10
C THR A 9 1.81 15.51 0.84
N PHE A 10 2.91 15.07 0.23
CA PHE A 10 4.27 15.23 0.77
C PHE A 10 4.55 16.69 1.18
N HIS A 11 4.25 17.65 0.29
CA HIS A 11 4.36 19.08 0.60
C HIS A 11 3.49 19.52 1.78
N GLY A 12 2.28 18.97 1.90
CA GLY A 12 1.42 19.22 3.06
C GLY A 12 2.05 18.71 4.37
N ARG A 13 2.74 17.58 4.35
CA ARG A 13 3.43 17.02 5.53
C ARG A 13 4.68 17.83 5.87
N LEU A 14 5.46 18.24 4.88
CA LEU A 14 6.58 19.18 5.06
C LEU A 14 6.12 20.49 5.70
N LEU A 15 4.98 21.03 5.28
CA LEU A 15 4.44 22.26 5.87
C LEU A 15 4.06 22.08 7.35
N MET A 16 3.62 20.88 7.77
CA MET A 16 3.41 20.59 9.20
C MET A 16 4.73 20.66 9.97
N VAL A 17 5.79 20.09 9.41
CA VAL A 17 7.13 20.07 10.02
C VAL A 17 7.70 21.47 10.12
N HIS A 18 7.65 22.27 9.05
CA HIS A 18 8.13 23.65 9.08
C HIS A 18 7.41 24.50 10.14
N ARG A 19 6.09 24.34 10.29
CA ARG A 19 5.34 25.05 11.34
C ARG A 19 5.72 24.56 12.74
N TYR A 20 5.98 23.27 12.90
CA TYR A 20 6.45 22.71 14.16
C TYR A 20 7.85 23.25 14.52
N GLN A 21 8.78 23.29 13.55
CA GLN A 21 10.10 23.90 13.72
C GLN A 21 10.04 25.39 14.01
N ALA A 22 9.03 26.10 13.48
CA ALA A 22 8.73 27.50 13.81
C ALA A 22 8.12 27.68 15.21
N GLY A 23 8.05 26.63 16.04
CA GLY A 23 7.58 26.69 17.42
C GLY A 23 6.06 26.65 17.60
N TRP A 24 5.29 26.34 16.55
CA TRP A 24 3.83 26.32 16.66
C TRP A 24 3.36 25.09 17.44
N PRO A 25 2.38 25.24 18.35
CA PRO A 25 1.76 24.10 19.01
C PRO A 25 1.08 23.16 18.00
N LYS A 26 1.21 21.84 18.20
CA LYS A 26 0.61 20.80 17.33
C LYS A 26 -0.90 21.00 17.10
N ALA A 27 -1.62 21.51 18.10
CA ALA A 27 -3.05 21.82 18.00
C ALA A 27 -3.34 23.00 17.04
N HIS A 28 -2.49 24.02 17.02
CA HIS A 28 -2.62 25.15 16.11
C HIS A 28 -2.31 24.72 14.67
N ILE A 29 -1.26 23.91 14.48
CA ILE A 29 -0.93 23.32 13.17
C ILE A 29 -2.11 22.53 12.61
N ALA A 30 -2.74 21.69 13.45
CA ALA A 30 -3.91 20.90 13.05
C ALA A 30 -5.08 21.78 12.59
N LYS A 31 -5.38 22.85 13.35
CA LYS A 31 -6.44 23.82 13.02
C LYS A 31 -6.13 24.57 11.71
N ALA A 32 -4.91 25.04 11.53
CA ALA A 32 -4.50 25.80 10.34
C ALA A 32 -4.50 24.93 9.06
N MET A 33 -4.21 23.64 9.18
CA MET A 33 -4.17 22.68 8.08
C MET A 33 -5.51 21.98 7.81
N GLY A 34 -6.51 22.15 8.69
CA GLY A 34 -7.78 21.43 8.58
C GLY A 34 -7.64 19.90 8.70
N VAL A 35 -6.70 19.43 9.52
CA VAL A 35 -6.44 18.00 9.78
C VAL A 35 -6.63 17.66 11.26
N SER A 36 -6.74 16.38 11.58
CA SER A 36 -6.85 15.95 12.98
C SER A 36 -5.52 16.14 13.73
N ARG A 37 -5.60 16.39 15.04
CA ARG A 37 -4.42 16.45 15.93
C ARG A 37 -3.60 15.16 15.89
N LYS A 38 -4.27 14.01 15.78
CA LYS A 38 -3.63 12.70 15.63
C LYS A 38 -2.77 12.62 14.37
N CYS A 39 -3.24 13.17 13.25
CA CYS A 39 -2.47 13.20 11.99
C CYS A 39 -1.18 14.00 12.14
N VAL A 40 -1.26 15.20 12.73
CA VAL A 40 -0.08 16.04 13.01
C VAL A 40 0.90 15.33 13.92
N HIS A 41 0.40 14.69 14.99
CA HIS A 41 1.24 13.94 15.91
C HIS A 41 1.99 12.81 15.19
N THR A 42 1.30 11.99 14.40
CA THR A 42 1.93 10.90 13.64
C THR A 42 3.03 11.39 12.71
N TRP A 43 2.80 12.47 11.96
CA TRP A 43 3.80 12.98 11.03
C TRP A 43 4.99 13.62 11.73
N ILE A 44 4.77 14.38 12.80
CA ILE A 44 5.88 14.97 13.58
C ILE A 44 6.71 13.86 14.22
N SER A 45 6.09 12.87 14.85
CA SER A 45 6.85 11.76 15.46
C SER A 45 7.66 10.99 14.43
N ARG A 46 7.14 10.78 13.21
CA ARG A 46 7.90 10.16 12.12
C ARG A 46 9.06 11.01 11.65
N PHE A 47 8.86 12.33 11.55
CA PHE A 47 9.94 13.26 11.22
C PHE A 47 11.03 13.27 12.29
N GLU A 48 10.66 13.22 13.57
CA GLU A 48 11.61 13.14 14.69
C GLU A 48 12.43 11.84 14.68
N THR A 49 11.88 10.72 14.18
CA THR A 49 12.58 9.43 14.13
C THR A 49 13.37 9.18 12.84
N GLU A 50 12.84 9.63 11.69
CA GLU A 50 13.33 9.25 10.36
C GLU A 50 13.68 10.45 9.48
N GLY A 51 13.51 11.69 9.97
CA GLY A 51 13.73 12.90 9.18
C GLY A 51 12.73 13.07 8.04
N GLU A 52 13.17 13.70 6.94
CA GLU A 52 12.33 13.93 5.76
C GLU A 52 11.90 12.62 5.07
N ASP A 53 12.73 11.57 5.13
CA ASP A 53 12.41 10.25 4.59
C ASP A 53 11.12 9.67 5.22
N GLY A 54 10.89 9.96 6.50
CA GLY A 54 9.69 9.55 7.23
C GLY A 54 8.39 10.21 6.74
N LEU A 55 8.46 11.25 5.91
CA LEU A 55 7.31 11.96 5.34
C LEU A 55 6.81 11.35 4.03
N HIS A 56 7.61 10.50 3.40
CA HIS A 56 7.21 9.80 2.18
C HIS A 56 6.09 8.78 2.44
N ASP A 57 5.31 8.48 1.39
CA ASP A 57 4.27 7.46 1.48
C ASP A 57 4.90 6.09 1.73
N ARG A 58 4.54 5.49 2.86
CA ARG A 58 4.77 4.07 3.08
C ARG A 58 3.76 3.27 2.29
N SER A 59 4.18 2.11 1.81
CA SER A 59 3.27 1.12 1.24
C SER A 59 2.16 0.84 2.25
N SER A 60 0.91 1.13 1.88
CA SER A 60 -0.27 0.74 2.67
C SER A 60 -0.65 -0.72 2.43
N ARG A 61 0.20 -1.48 1.70
CA ARG A 61 -0.08 -2.90 1.44
C ARG A 61 -0.09 -3.65 2.77
N PRO A 62 -1.11 -4.48 3.01
CA PRO A 62 -1.18 -5.28 4.23
C PRO A 62 0.04 -6.21 4.33
N HIS A 63 0.66 -6.27 5.51
CA HIS A 63 1.78 -7.18 5.78
C HIS A 63 1.39 -8.65 5.64
N THR A 64 0.11 -8.97 5.84
CA THR A 64 -0.42 -10.32 5.72
C THR A 64 -1.79 -10.27 5.07
N SER A 65 -1.99 -11.08 4.03
CA SER A 65 -3.31 -11.32 3.45
C SER A 65 -3.75 -12.72 3.86
N PRO A 66 -4.82 -12.88 4.66
CA PRO A 66 -5.31 -14.19 5.11
C PRO A 66 -5.73 -15.11 3.96
N SER A 67 -6.06 -14.54 2.79
CA SER A 67 -6.39 -15.28 1.57
C SER A 67 -5.16 -15.56 0.69
N ARG A 68 -3.95 -15.21 1.14
CA ARG A 68 -2.73 -15.47 0.38
C ARG A 68 -2.51 -16.98 0.28
N VAL A 69 -2.51 -17.46 -0.96
CA VAL A 69 -2.22 -18.85 -1.27
C VAL A 69 -0.78 -19.16 -0.87
N ARG A 70 -0.49 -20.41 -0.49
CA ARG A 70 0.88 -20.80 -0.12
C ARG A 70 1.86 -20.44 -1.26
N PRO A 71 3.04 -19.87 -0.98
CA PRO A 71 3.99 -19.44 -2.01
C PRO A 71 4.37 -20.55 -3.01
N SER A 72 4.39 -21.80 -2.57
CA SER A 72 4.66 -22.96 -3.44
C SER A 72 3.57 -23.19 -4.49
N VAL A 73 2.32 -22.86 -4.17
CA VAL A 73 1.17 -22.98 -5.08
C VAL A 73 1.13 -21.79 -6.04
N GLU A 74 1.39 -20.58 -5.54
CA GLU A 74 1.52 -19.37 -6.35
C GLU A 74 2.60 -19.54 -7.43
N ASN A 75 3.78 -20.06 -7.06
CA ASN A 75 4.84 -20.36 -8.02
C ASN A 75 4.43 -21.39 -9.09
N GLN A 76 3.63 -22.39 -8.72
CA GLN A 76 3.10 -23.38 -9.68
C GLN A 76 2.12 -22.73 -10.65
N ILE A 77 1.20 -21.88 -10.14
CA ILE A 77 0.25 -21.12 -10.95
C ILE A 77 1.01 -20.22 -11.94
N VAL A 78 2.01 -19.46 -11.48
CA VAL A 78 2.81 -18.57 -12.32
C VAL A 78 3.62 -19.34 -13.37
N ALA A 79 4.29 -20.42 -12.97
CA ALA A 79 5.10 -21.22 -13.89
C ALA A 79 4.25 -21.85 -15.00
N TRP A 80 3.08 -22.39 -14.63
CA TRP A 80 2.17 -23.00 -15.59
C TRP A 80 1.59 -21.97 -16.55
N ARG A 81 1.20 -20.81 -16.02
CA ARG A 81 0.70 -19.68 -16.81
C ARG A 81 1.74 -19.13 -17.78
N LYS A 82 3.00 -18.96 -17.36
CA LYS A 82 4.10 -18.54 -18.24
C LYS A 82 4.34 -19.54 -19.37
N ARG A 83 4.24 -20.84 -19.07
CA ARG A 83 4.53 -21.91 -20.04
C ARG A 83 3.40 -22.14 -21.04
N HIS A 84 2.14 -21.99 -20.64
CA HIS A 84 0.99 -22.39 -21.46
C HIS A 84 0.11 -21.21 -21.91
N ARG A 85 0.30 -20.00 -21.35
CA ARG A 85 -0.50 -18.79 -21.64
C ARG A 85 -2.02 -19.00 -21.47
N CYS A 86 -2.38 -19.86 -20.52
CA CYS A 86 -3.74 -20.28 -20.22
C CYS A 86 -4.51 -19.33 -19.30
N GLY A 87 -5.84 -19.43 -19.36
CA GLY A 87 -6.75 -18.75 -18.45
C GLY A 87 -6.79 -19.36 -17.04
N PRO A 88 -7.39 -18.65 -16.05
CA PRO A 88 -7.47 -19.13 -14.67
C PRO A 88 -8.21 -20.46 -14.52
N ASP A 89 -9.22 -20.72 -15.34
CA ASP A 89 -10.03 -21.95 -15.29
C ASP A 89 -9.25 -23.19 -15.70
N GLU A 90 -8.39 -23.08 -16.72
CA GLU A 90 -7.55 -24.19 -17.18
C GLU A 90 -6.47 -24.54 -16.14
N ILE A 91 -5.87 -23.52 -15.53
CA ILE A 91 -4.92 -23.69 -14.43
C ILE A 91 -5.60 -24.34 -13.23
N ALA A 92 -6.80 -23.88 -12.88
CA ALA A 92 -7.59 -24.40 -11.78
C ALA A 92 -7.97 -25.88 -11.97
N ALA A 93 -8.42 -26.24 -13.17
CA ALA A 93 -8.71 -27.63 -13.53
C ALA A 93 -7.47 -28.52 -13.44
N LYS A 94 -6.29 -28.02 -13.85
CA LYS A 94 -5.05 -28.78 -13.80
C LYS A 94 -4.50 -28.98 -12.39
N LEU A 95 -4.57 -27.95 -11.56
CA LEU A 95 -4.05 -27.95 -10.20
C LEU A 95 -5.06 -28.45 -9.15
N GLY A 96 -6.30 -28.75 -9.56
CA GLY A 96 -7.36 -29.19 -8.65
C GLY A 96 -7.79 -28.09 -7.67
N MET A 97 -7.76 -26.83 -8.10
CA MET A 97 -8.01 -25.65 -7.26
C MET A 97 -9.28 -24.93 -7.67
N CYS A 98 -9.82 -24.09 -6.79
CA CYS A 98 -10.92 -23.19 -7.16
C CYS A 98 -10.40 -22.09 -8.13
N PRO A 99 -11.08 -21.82 -9.26
CA PRO A 99 -10.69 -20.76 -10.20
C PRO A 99 -10.53 -19.38 -9.54
N ARG A 100 -11.33 -19.10 -8.50
CA ARG A 100 -11.22 -17.86 -7.70
C ARG A 100 -9.85 -17.73 -7.03
N THR A 101 -9.31 -18.82 -6.49
CA THR A 101 -7.99 -18.85 -5.84
C THR A 101 -6.88 -18.56 -6.84
N VAL A 102 -6.99 -19.14 -8.05
CA VAL A 102 -6.05 -18.90 -9.15
C VAL A 102 -6.15 -17.45 -9.64
N SER A 103 -7.37 -16.92 -9.81
CA SER A 103 -7.60 -15.54 -10.24
C SER A 103 -7.00 -14.53 -9.26
N VAL A 104 -7.16 -14.74 -7.95
CA VAL A 104 -6.57 -13.87 -6.92
C VAL A 104 -5.04 -13.91 -6.97
N ALA A 105 -4.42 -15.10 -7.08
CA ALA A 105 -2.96 -15.23 -7.21
C ALA A 105 -2.45 -14.53 -8.49
N CYS A 106 -3.14 -14.72 -9.60
CA CYS A 106 -2.84 -14.09 -10.88
C CYS A 106 -2.92 -12.55 -10.84
N HIS A 107 -3.80 -11.97 -10.02
CA HIS A 107 -3.92 -10.52 -9.83
C HIS A 107 -2.79 -9.95 -8.96
N GLU A 108 -2.37 -10.67 -7.91
CA GLU A 108 -1.30 -10.24 -7.01
C GLU A 108 0.05 -10.14 -7.74
N ASP A 109 0.32 -11.05 -8.67
CA ASP A 109 1.55 -11.08 -9.48
C ASP A 109 1.57 -10.06 -10.64
N GLY A 110 0.52 -9.26 -10.82
CA GLY A 110 0.47 -8.22 -11.86
C GLY A 110 0.41 -8.75 -13.31
N THR A 111 0.19 -10.05 -13.50
CA THR A 111 -0.07 -10.63 -14.83
C THR A 111 -1.58 -10.65 -15.05
N SER A 112 -2.19 -9.54 -15.47
CA SER A 112 -3.55 -9.58 -16.01
C SER A 112 -3.44 -9.75 -17.53
N VAL A 113 -3.93 -10.87 -18.06
CA VAL A 113 -4.18 -11.04 -19.50
C VAL A 113 -5.69 -10.95 -19.65
N THR A 114 -6.14 -9.94 -20.38
CA THR A 114 -7.51 -9.75 -20.87
C THR A 114 -7.95 -10.92 -21.72
#